data_AF-A0A966GI88-F1
#
_entry.id   AF-A0A966GI88-F1
#
_cell.length_a   1.000
_cell.length_b   1.000
_cell.length_c   1.000
_cell.angle_alpha   90.00
_cell.angle_beta   90.00
_cell.angle_gamma   90.00
#
_symmetry.space_group_name_H-M   'P 1'
#
loop_
_entity.id
_entity.type
_entity.pdbx_description
1 polymer ?
#
loop_
_entity_poly.entity_id
_entity_poly.type
_entity_poly.pdbx_seq_one_letter_code
_entity_poly.pdbx_strand_id
1 'polypeptide(L)'
;MTETRLNDRAIVRLSATDGSEDIRAFLQGLVTQDMTAVAEGAPQWSALLTAQGKVLFDFFLWADGDDILIDCEKEQAEALVKRLKLYRLRRKIEIVRDDRVGV
;
A
#
# COMPACT_ATOMS: atom_id res chain seq x y z
N MET A 1 -24.44 12.94 -10.59
CA MET A 1 -23.13 13.56 -10.35
C MET A 1 -22.15 12.87 -11.27
N THR A 2 -21.37 13.62 -12.04
CA THR A 2 -20.25 13.03 -12.79
C THR A 2 -19.14 12.83 -11.76
N GLU A 3 -18.95 11.59 -11.32
CA GLU A 3 -17.88 11.24 -10.39
C GLU A 3 -16.54 11.67 -11.02
N THR A 4 -15.82 12.59 -10.37
CA THR A 4 -14.49 13.00 -10.82
C THR A 4 -13.54 11.84 -10.56
N ARG A 5 -13.03 11.23 -11.63
CA ARG A 5 -12.11 10.10 -11.55
C ARG A 5 -10.65 10.57 -11.52
N LEU A 6 -9.88 10.06 -10.58
CA LEU A 6 -8.45 10.35 -10.43
C LEU A 6 -7.61 9.41 -11.31
N ASN A 7 -7.62 9.65 -12.63
CA ASN A 7 -7.02 8.77 -13.64
C ASN A 7 -5.50 8.55 -13.53
N ASP A 8 -4.81 9.43 -12.82
CA ASP A 8 -3.35 9.41 -12.61
C ASP A 8 -2.97 8.71 -11.29
N ARG A 9 -3.95 8.11 -10.61
CA ARG A 9 -3.74 7.30 -9.42
C ARG A 9 -4.01 5.82 -9.70
N ALA A 10 -3.41 4.98 -8.90
CA ALA A 10 -3.57 3.53 -8.97
C ALA A 10 -3.60 2.94 -7.56
N ILE A 11 -4.28 1.80 -7.45
CA ILE A 11 -4.35 1.03 -6.21
C ILE A 11 -3.37 -0.14 -6.27
N VAL A 12 -2.55 -0.29 -5.24
CA VAL A 12 -1.77 -1.49 -4.96
C VAL A 12 -2.36 -2.18 -3.75
N ARG A 13 -2.80 -3.44 -3.92
CA ARG A 13 -3.36 -4.26 -2.85
C ARG A 13 -2.29 -5.16 -2.23
N LEU A 14 -2.30 -5.25 -0.91
CA LEU A 14 -1.51 -6.19 -0.14
C LEU A 14 -2.46 -7.12 0.62
N SER A 15 -2.34 -8.43 0.38
CA SER A 15 -3.24 -9.46 0.95
C SER A 15 -2.45 -10.68 1.40
N ALA A 16 -2.87 -11.32 2.49
CA ALA A 16 -2.29 -12.61 2.90
C ALA A 16 -2.80 -13.73 1.97
N THR A 17 -1.92 -14.59 1.47
CA THR A 17 -2.32 -15.64 0.50
C THR A 17 -3.02 -16.83 1.15
N ASP A 18 -2.81 -17.06 2.44
CA ASP A 18 -3.41 -18.19 3.19
C ASP A 18 -3.85 -17.81 4.61
N GLY A 19 -3.98 -16.51 4.88
CA GLY A 19 -4.39 -15.98 6.20
C GLY A 19 -3.33 -16.11 7.29
N SER A 20 -2.10 -16.56 7.00
CA SER A 20 -1.05 -16.72 8.02
C SER A 20 -0.25 -15.44 8.29
N GLU A 21 -0.54 -14.34 7.60
CA GLU A 21 0.27 -13.12 7.61
C GLU A 21 -0.55 -11.92 8.05
N ASP A 22 0.02 -11.11 8.93
CA ASP A 22 -0.50 -9.80 9.28
C ASP A 22 0.16 -8.74 8.36
N ILE A 23 -0.67 -8.11 7.52
CA ILE A 23 -0.25 -7.09 6.54
C ILE A 23 0.14 -5.78 7.23
N ARG A 24 -0.51 -5.43 8.33
CA ARG A 24 -0.19 -4.23 9.12
C ARG A 24 1.16 -4.41 9.79
N ALA A 25 1.39 -5.57 10.40
CA ALA A 25 2.70 -5.91 10.97
C ALA A 25 3.81 -5.99 9.91
N PHE A 26 3.50 -6.34 8.66
CA PHE A 26 4.44 -6.24 7.54
C PHE A 26 4.83 -4.82 7.21
N LEU A 27 3.85 -3.92 7.10
CA LEU A 27 4.10 -2.53 6.76
C LEU A 27 4.67 -1.73 7.94
N GLN A 28 4.40 -2.14 9.17
CA GLN A 28 4.93 -1.51 10.37
C GLN A 28 6.46 -1.53 10.37
N GLY A 29 7.07 -0.35 10.42
CA GLY A 29 8.52 -0.18 10.35
C GLY A 29 9.11 -0.18 8.93
N LEU A 30 8.31 -0.45 7.89
CA LEU A 30 8.68 -0.18 6.49
C LEU A 30 8.22 1.20 6.04
N VAL A 31 7.04 1.63 6.46
CA VAL A 31 6.46 2.92 6.10
C VAL A 31 6.54 3.91 7.26
N THR A 32 6.39 5.20 6.98
CA THR A 32 6.50 6.26 7.99
C THR A 32 5.32 6.35 8.95
N GLN A 33 4.18 5.74 8.60
CA GLN A 33 2.96 5.82 9.38
C GLN A 33 2.87 4.67 10.39
N ASP A 34 2.26 4.95 11.55
CA ASP A 34 1.82 3.91 12.47
C ASP A 34 0.61 3.17 11.89
N MET A 35 0.79 1.89 11.57
CA MET A 35 -0.26 1.06 10.94
C MET A 35 -1.46 0.81 11.85
N THR A 36 -1.38 1.10 13.15
CA THR A 36 -2.53 1.06 14.06
C THR A 36 -3.51 2.20 13.83
N ALA A 37 -3.07 3.31 13.23
CA ALA A 37 -3.93 4.46 12.89
C ALA A 37 -4.70 4.27 11.56
N VAL A 38 -4.36 3.26 10.76
CA VAL A 38 -5.01 2.99 9.46
C VAL A 38 -6.29 2.19 9.69
N ALA A 39 -7.39 2.85 9.99
CA ALA A 39 -8.68 2.20 10.22
C ALA A 39 -9.63 2.36 9.03
N GLU A 40 -10.70 1.55 8.99
CA GLU A 40 -11.77 1.72 8.00
C GLU A 40 -12.34 3.14 8.05
N GLY A 41 -12.49 3.76 6.88
CA GLY A 41 -12.94 5.16 6.76
C GLY A 41 -11.95 6.22 7.25
N ALA A 42 -10.75 5.82 7.70
CA ALA A 42 -9.70 6.71 8.20
C ALA A 42 -8.37 6.47 7.46
N PRO A 43 -8.31 6.81 6.15
CA PRO A 43 -7.09 6.65 5.37
C PRO A 43 -5.97 7.54 5.93
N GLN A 44 -4.74 7.03 5.88
CA GLN A 44 -3.58 7.75 6.39
C GLN A 44 -2.57 8.00 5.28
N TRP A 45 -2.03 9.22 5.22
CA TRP A 45 -0.87 9.49 4.38
C TRP A 45 0.37 8.81 4.97
N SER A 46 1.22 8.26 4.09
CA SER A 46 2.48 7.63 4.47
C SER A 46 3.49 7.67 3.34
N ALA A 47 4.72 7.29 3.66
CA ALA A 47 5.81 7.19 2.71
C ALA A 47 6.67 5.96 2.96
N LEU A 48 7.30 5.46 1.90
CA LEU A 48 8.38 4.48 1.97
C LEU A 48 9.71 5.20 1.75
N LEU A 49 10.65 5.02 2.66
CA LEU A 49 11.92 5.73 2.65
C LEU A 49 13.10 4.83 2.26
N THR A 50 14.19 5.46 1.85
CA THR A 50 15.53 4.86 1.90
C THR A 50 15.99 4.70 3.35
N ALA A 51 17.01 3.87 3.58
CA ALA A 51 17.65 3.73 4.89
C ALA A 51 18.24 5.06 5.42
N GLN A 52 18.54 6.01 4.54
CA GLN A 52 19.03 7.35 4.87
C GLN A 52 17.91 8.37 5.08
N GLY A 53 16.64 7.94 5.06
CA GLY A 53 15.47 8.81 5.31
C GLY A 53 15.01 9.64 4.09
N LYS A 54 15.56 9.41 2.89
CA LYS A 54 15.04 10.04 1.66
C LYS A 54 13.75 9.36 1.20
N VAL A 55 12.76 10.15 0.80
CA VAL A 55 11.48 9.64 0.25
C VAL A 55 11.72 8.90 -1.07
N LEU A 56 11.22 7.67 -1.15
CA LEU A 56 11.16 6.91 -2.40
C LEU A 56 9.77 7.01 -3.04
N PHE A 57 8.73 6.89 -2.21
CA PHE A 57 7.33 6.92 -2.60
C PHE A 57 6.50 7.53 -1.47
N ASP A 58 5.46 8.27 -1.79
CA ASP A 58 4.41 8.68 -0.87
C ASP A 58 3.02 8.26 -1.41
N PHE A 59 2.09 7.99 -0.50
CA PHE A 59 0.82 7.37 -0.82
C PHE A 59 -0.17 7.49 0.33
N PHE A 60 -1.44 7.17 0.06
CA PHE A 60 -2.45 6.95 1.09
C PHE A 60 -2.63 5.46 1.35
N LEU A 61 -2.78 5.11 2.62
CA LEU A 61 -3.07 3.78 3.11
C LEU A 61 -4.54 3.70 3.49
N TRP A 62 -5.24 2.73 2.93
CA TRP A 62 -6.63 2.42 3.24
C TRP A 62 -6.73 1.02 3.85
N ALA A 63 -7.54 0.89 4.89
CA ALA A 63 -7.93 -0.41 5.42
C ALA A 63 -9.02 -1.04 4.55
N ASP A 64 -8.90 -2.34 4.28
CA ASP A 64 -9.92 -3.14 3.60
C ASP A 64 -9.97 -4.54 4.23
N GLY A 65 -10.65 -4.66 5.38
CA GLY A 65 -10.57 -5.85 6.22
C GLY A 65 -9.13 -6.12 6.71
N ASP A 66 -8.62 -7.31 6.42
CA ASP A 66 -7.24 -7.72 6.74
C ASP A 66 -6.20 -7.24 5.70
N ASP A 67 -6.68 -6.73 4.56
CA ASP A 67 -5.84 -6.19 3.51
C ASP A 67 -5.51 -4.71 3.74
N ILE A 68 -4.48 -4.25 3.05
CA ILE A 68 -4.18 -2.82 2.92
C ILE A 68 -4.17 -2.44 1.45
N LEU A 69 -4.84 -1.34 1.13
CA LEU A 69 -4.78 -0.71 -0.18
C LEU A 69 -3.87 0.51 -0.11
N ILE A 70 -2.95 0.59 -1.05
CA ILE A 70 -2.06 1.72 -1.23
C ILE A 70 -2.53 2.51 -2.45
N ASP A 71 -2.99 3.73 -2.24
CA ASP A 71 -3.33 4.69 -3.29
C ASP A 71 -2.10 5.56 -3.61
N CYS A 72 -1.51 5.32 -4.77
CA CYS A 72 -0.26 5.96 -5.22
C CYS A 72 -0.38 6.56 -6.62
N GLU A 73 0.64 7.31 -7.03
CA GLU A 73 0.78 7.76 -8.41
C GLU A 73 0.89 6.56 -9.37
N LYS A 74 0.09 6.58 -10.42
CA LYS A 74 -0.03 5.47 -11.37
C LYS A 74 1.28 5.10 -12.04
N GLU A 75 2.11 6.09 -12.36
CA GLU A 75 3.43 5.86 -12.99
C GLU A 75 4.42 5.18 -12.03
N GLN A 76 4.22 5.32 -10.71
CA GLN A 76 5.08 4.75 -9.68
C GLN A 76 4.62 3.38 -9.18
N ALA A 77 3.38 2.96 -9.49
CA ALA A 77 2.75 1.76 -8.93
C ALA A 77 3.60 0.49 -9.11
N GLU A 78 4.12 0.25 -10.32
CA GLU A 78 4.95 -0.93 -10.61
C GLU A 78 6.28 -0.90 -9.86
N ALA A 79 6.91 0.29 -9.77
CA ALA A 79 8.16 0.47 -9.03
C ALA A 79 7.95 0.26 -7.53
N LEU A 80 6.83 0.75 -6.98
CA LEU A 80 6.43 0.55 -5.59
C LEU A 80 6.16 -0.94 -5.30
N VAL A 81 5.39 -1.63 -6.14
CA VAL A 81 5.14 -3.08 -6.03
C VAL A 81 6.47 -3.84 -6.00
N LYS A 82 7.37 -3.56 -6.94
CA LYS A 82 8.68 -4.21 -7.00
C LYS A 82 9.50 -3.94 -5.74
N ARG A 83 9.44 -2.72 -5.20
CA ARG A 83 10.14 -2.35 -3.97
C ARG A 83 9.57 -3.07 -2.75
N LEU A 84 8.26 -3.12 -2.58
CA LEU A 84 7.61 -3.82 -1.46
C LEU A 84 7.84 -5.33 -1.53
N LYS A 85 7.84 -5.92 -2.73
CA LYS A 85 8.19 -7.34 -2.93
C LYS A 85 9.60 -7.70 -2.48
N LEU A 86 10.56 -6.76 -2.58
CA LEU A 86 11.91 -6.98 -2.06
C LEU A 86 11.89 -7.18 -0.53
N TYR A 87 11.08 -6.42 0.19
CA TYR A 87 10.95 -6.53 1.65
C TYR A 87 10.11 -7.72 2.09
N ARG A 88 9.20 -8.21 1.24
CA ARG A 88 8.34 -9.35 1.53
C ARG A 88 9.13 -10.63 1.83
N LEU A 89 10.28 -10.83 1.17
CA LEU A 89 11.02 -12.09 1.23
C LEU A 89 10.09 -13.29 0.96
N ARG A 90 10.11 -14.30 1.83
CA ARG A 90 9.29 -15.52 1.73
C ARG A 90 7.92 -15.42 2.41
N ARG A 91 7.55 -14.23 2.91
CA ARG A 91 6.24 -14.03 3.53
C ARG A 91 5.13 -14.29 2.52
N LYS A 92 4.04 -14.87 3.00
CA LYS A 92 2.89 -15.29 2.20
C LYS A 92 1.93 -14.14 1.92
N ILE A 93 2.47 -13.08 1.30
CA ILE A 93 1.75 -11.84 1.02
C ILE A 93 1.73 -11.60 -0.50
N GLU A 94 0.54 -11.48 -1.08
CA GLU A 94 0.40 -10.98 -2.45
C GLU A 94 0.52 -9.45 -2.45
N ILE A 95 1.26 -8.90 -3.42
CA ILE A 95 1.45 -7.46 -3.60
C ILE A 95 1.27 -7.18 -5.08
N VAL A 96 0.13 -6.60 -5.46
CA VAL A 96 -0.26 -6.44 -6.86
C VAL A 96 -0.98 -5.13 -7.06
N ARG A 97 -0.83 -4.55 -8.26
CA ARG A 97 -1.69 -3.47 -8.71
C ARG A 97 -3.11 -4.04 -8.93
N ASP A 98 -4.11 -3.39 -8.37
CA ASP A 98 -5.52 -3.80 -8.48
C ASP A 98 -6.28 -2.81 -9.36
N ASP A 99 -6.41 -3.13 -10.65
CA ASP A 99 -7.13 -2.30 -11.62
C ASP A 99 -8.67 -2.39 -11.50
N ARG A 100 -9.19 -3.24 -10.60
CA ARG A 100 -10.64 -3.37 -10.36
C ARG A 100 -11.17 -2.27 -9.44
N VAL A 101 -10.29 -1.71 -8.62
CA VAL A 101 -10.61 -0.63 -7.67
C VAL A 101 -10.09 0.67 -8.28
N GLY A 102 -11.00 1.53 -8.70
CA GLY A 102 -10.68 2.82 -9.32
C GLY A 102 -10.62 3.93 -8.28
N VAL A 103 -9.71 4.88 -8.53
CA VAL A 103 -9.69 6.22 -7.94
C VAL A 103 -10.23 7.22 -8.95
#